data_AF-A0A661P6J1-F1
#
_entry.id   AF-A0A661P6J1-F1
#
_cell.length_a   1.000
_cell.length_b   1.000
_cell.length_c   1.000
_cell.angle_alpha   90.00
_cell.angle_beta   90.00
_cell.angle_gamma   90.00
#
_symmetry.space_group_name_H-M   'P 1'
#
loop_
_entity.id
_entity.type
_entity.pdbx_description
1 polymer ?
#
loop_
_entity_poly.entity_id
_entity_poly.type
_entity_poly.pdbx_seq_one_letter_code
_entity_poly.pdbx_strand_id
1 'polypeptide(L)'
;MVRYLSAIWLTLASLGLGASCHLVGGTDGLFIEELGGSSTGTGGGGTGGSSTSSSSSSSTTGTGGGGGSGDCSSIDPPPPNTDCAYYACIQDSWQLLTQPTTTVCDENGGAYCDGAGNCVQCTMDEHCLGDSPCQDFQCVAASCEDGLPNGGETGTDCGGPCGGCPNGEGCNSDSDCLSWFCDGESCAGCASHSDCPNSDDWYCALNGDNACHLKKGLFAGCNNDYECQSGNCGWLSHLCY
;
A
#
# COMPACT_ATOMS: atom_id res chain seq x y z
N MET A 1 -64.07 38.60 -64.43
CA MET A 1 -64.79 38.96 -63.19
C MET A 1 -63.78 39.46 -62.18
N VAL A 2 -64.11 40.57 -61.51
CA VAL A 2 -63.25 41.45 -60.72
C VAL A 2 -63.05 40.92 -59.29
N ARG A 3 -61.86 41.15 -58.69
CA ARG A 3 -61.61 41.75 -57.34
C ARG A 3 -60.09 41.67 -57.02
N TYR A 4 -59.36 42.78 -57.08
CA TYR A 4 -59.04 43.71 -55.96
C TYR A 4 -58.31 43.00 -54.80
N LEU A 5 -56.98 43.15 -54.70
CA LEU A 5 -56.27 44.15 -53.85
C LEU A 5 -56.38 43.85 -52.34
N SER A 6 -55.27 43.43 -51.75
CA SER A 6 -54.80 43.95 -50.46
C SER A 6 -53.29 43.74 -50.36
N ALA A 7 -52.58 44.85 -50.24
CA ALA A 7 -51.15 44.95 -50.08
C ALA A 7 -50.86 45.62 -48.72
N ILE A 8 -49.61 45.46 -48.28
CA ILE A 8 -48.88 46.27 -47.29
C ILE A 8 -49.26 45.95 -45.82
N TRP A 9 -48.39 45.75 -44.82
CA TRP A 9 -47.10 46.33 -44.41
C TRP A 9 -46.27 45.29 -43.62
N LEU A 10 -44.94 45.13 -43.85
CA LEU A 10 -43.81 45.76 -43.11
C LEU A 10 -43.79 45.34 -41.62
N THR A 11 -42.75 44.85 -40.95
CA THR A 11 -41.28 44.95 -40.98
C THR A 11 -40.74 43.75 -40.17
N LEU A 12 -39.55 43.23 -40.42
CA LEU A 12 -38.40 43.50 -39.54
C LEU A 12 -37.11 43.15 -40.29
N ALA A 13 -36.37 44.21 -40.57
CA ALA A 13 -35.05 44.18 -41.11
C ALA A 13 -34.03 43.93 -39.99
N SER A 14 -32.99 43.18 -40.36
CA SER A 14 -31.58 43.47 -40.06
C SER A 14 -31.03 43.24 -38.64
N LEU A 15 -30.18 42.21 -38.59
CA LEU A 15 -28.74 42.28 -38.26
C LEU A 15 -28.32 42.69 -36.84
N GLY A 16 -27.72 41.71 -36.16
CA GLY A 16 -26.69 41.82 -35.11
C GLY A 16 -26.26 40.40 -34.73
N LEU A 17 -25.37 39.72 -35.48
CA LEU A 17 -23.90 39.75 -35.42
C LEU A 17 -23.30 39.66 -34.00
N GLY A 18 -22.55 38.56 -33.80
CA GLY A 18 -21.57 38.34 -32.73
C GLY A 18 -21.96 37.17 -31.82
N ALA A 19 -21.19 36.11 -31.61
CA ALA A 19 -19.88 35.74 -32.10
C ALA A 19 -19.74 34.20 -31.99
N SER A 20 -18.98 33.67 -32.93
CA SER A 20 -18.27 32.40 -33.01
C SER A 20 -18.10 31.60 -31.70
N CYS A 21 -18.42 30.30 -31.74
CA CYS A 21 -17.76 29.33 -30.86
C CYS A 21 -16.27 29.30 -31.22
N HIS A 22 -15.44 29.81 -30.31
CA HIS A 22 -13.99 29.65 -30.33
C HIS A 22 -13.66 28.26 -29.78
N LEU A 23 -13.26 27.35 -30.66
CA LEU A 23 -12.54 26.15 -30.25
C LEU A 23 -11.18 26.61 -29.71
N VAL A 24 -10.93 26.42 -28.41
CA VAL A 24 -9.57 26.47 -27.88
C VAL A 24 -8.87 25.19 -28.32
N GLY A 25 -8.21 25.26 -29.46
CA GLY A 25 -7.14 24.35 -29.84
C GLY A 25 -5.81 24.97 -29.42
N GLY A 26 -5.11 24.35 -28.48
CA GLY A 26 -3.70 24.60 -28.15
C GLY A 26 -3.16 23.31 -27.53
N THR A 27 -2.00 22.78 -27.93
CA THR A 27 -0.88 23.34 -28.68
C THR A 27 -0.18 22.25 -29.49
N ASP A 28 0.07 22.52 -30.77
CA ASP A 28 1.18 21.89 -31.49
C ASP A 28 2.50 22.43 -30.94
N GLY A 29 3.44 21.51 -30.68
CA GLY A 29 4.78 21.80 -30.21
C GLY A 29 5.76 20.73 -30.65
N LEU A 30 6.16 20.84 -31.93
CA LEU A 30 7.42 20.38 -32.53
C LEU A 30 7.70 18.87 -32.66
N PHE A 31 7.60 18.41 -33.91
CA PHE A 31 8.52 17.44 -34.51
C PHE A 31 9.94 18.02 -34.57
N ILE A 32 10.94 17.26 -34.13
CA ILE A 32 12.25 17.16 -34.81
C ILE A 32 12.68 15.69 -34.75
N GLU A 33 12.71 15.02 -35.90
CA GLU A 33 13.58 13.86 -36.14
C GLU A 33 14.90 14.33 -36.77
N GLU A 34 15.97 13.82 -36.17
CA GLU A 34 17.18 13.25 -36.78
C GLU A 34 18.07 14.07 -37.75
N LEU A 35 19.36 14.22 -37.39
CA LEU A 35 20.51 13.53 -38.03
C LEU A 35 21.85 14.20 -37.68
N GLY A 36 22.73 13.43 -37.03
CA GLY A 36 24.09 13.14 -37.50
C GLY A 36 25.19 14.22 -37.51
N GLY A 37 26.33 13.86 -36.91
CA GLY A 37 27.67 14.33 -37.32
C GLY A 37 28.55 14.82 -36.17
N SER A 38 29.26 13.94 -35.45
CA SER A 38 30.65 13.47 -35.72
C SER A 38 31.72 14.57 -35.83
N SER A 39 32.67 14.55 -34.89
CA SER A 39 34.13 14.51 -35.14
C SER A 39 34.88 14.56 -33.79
N THR A 40 35.41 13.43 -33.30
CA THR A 40 36.84 13.00 -33.33
C THR A 40 37.79 13.84 -32.46
N GLY A 41 38.64 13.29 -31.59
CA GLY A 41 38.94 11.88 -31.36
C GLY A 41 40.12 11.64 -30.41
N THR A 42 40.46 10.35 -30.25
CA THR A 42 41.78 9.70 -30.00
C THR A 42 42.63 10.21 -28.83
N GLY A 43 43.16 9.41 -27.91
CA GLY A 43 43.40 7.97 -27.68
C GLY A 43 44.36 7.91 -26.47
N GLY A 44 44.74 6.83 -25.79
CA GLY A 44 44.53 5.38 -25.84
C GLY A 44 45.51 4.75 -24.80
N GLY A 45 45.20 3.53 -24.33
CA GLY A 45 46.10 2.61 -23.59
C GLY A 45 46.27 2.88 -22.08
N GLY A 46 46.27 1.92 -21.15
CA GLY A 46 46.19 0.46 -21.18
C GLY A 46 46.74 -0.12 -19.85
N THR A 47 46.20 -1.28 -19.45
CA THR A 47 46.66 -2.27 -18.44
C THR A 47 46.18 -2.17 -16.97
N GLY A 48 45.74 -3.34 -16.46
CA GLY A 48 45.29 -3.65 -15.09
C GLY A 48 43.78 -3.89 -15.03
N GLY A 49 43.20 -5.07 -15.23
CA GLY A 49 43.65 -6.39 -14.79
C GLY A 49 43.17 -6.67 -13.36
N SER A 50 41.88 -6.98 -13.19
CA SER A 50 41.34 -8.06 -12.32
C SER A 50 39.82 -7.95 -12.22
N SER A 51 39.16 -8.97 -12.77
CA SER A 51 37.87 -9.44 -12.30
C SER A 51 38.08 -10.00 -10.90
N THR A 52 37.40 -9.45 -9.90
CA THR A 52 37.18 -10.15 -8.64
C THR A 52 35.69 -10.47 -8.54
N SER A 53 35.35 -11.65 -9.04
CA SER A 53 34.37 -12.50 -8.37
C SER A 53 34.83 -12.68 -6.92
N SER A 54 34.32 -11.87 -6.00
CA SER A 54 34.38 -12.18 -4.58
C SER A 54 33.16 -13.03 -4.24
N SER A 55 33.31 -14.33 -4.49
CA SER A 55 32.84 -15.31 -3.53
C SER A 55 33.49 -14.97 -2.20
N SER A 56 32.78 -14.21 -1.37
CA SER A 56 33.17 -13.98 0.01
C SER A 56 32.76 -15.20 0.82
N SER A 57 33.52 -16.28 0.66
CA SER A 57 33.79 -17.15 1.80
C SER A 57 34.55 -16.28 2.81
N SER A 58 33.78 -15.56 3.63
CA SER A 58 34.28 -14.78 4.74
C SER A 58 34.60 -15.72 5.89
N SER A 59 35.61 -16.55 5.71
CA SER A 59 36.45 -17.00 6.81
C SER A 59 37.15 -15.75 7.35
N THR A 60 36.45 -15.04 8.24
CA THR A 60 37.04 -14.03 9.10
C THR A 60 37.92 -14.75 10.11
N THR A 61 39.21 -14.80 9.79
CA THR A 61 40.24 -14.80 10.83
C THR A 61 40.09 -13.51 11.63
N GLY A 62 39.24 -13.55 12.66
CA GLY A 62 39.09 -12.50 13.66
C GLY A 62 40.24 -12.59 14.65
N THR A 63 41.39 -12.02 14.32
CA THR A 63 42.41 -11.72 15.33
C THR A 63 42.02 -10.47 16.12
N GLY A 64 41.65 -10.68 17.38
CA GLY A 64 42.17 -9.86 18.50
C GLY A 64 41.26 -8.79 19.10
N GLY A 65 40.82 -9.05 20.34
CA GLY A 65 40.53 -8.04 21.38
C GLY A 65 39.14 -8.19 22.02
N GLY A 66 38.98 -8.53 23.30
CA GLY A 66 39.95 -8.76 24.37
C GLY A 66 39.29 -9.19 25.69
N GLY A 67 40.14 -9.47 26.70
CA GLY A 67 39.78 -9.51 28.13
C GLY A 67 39.50 -10.92 28.69
N GLY A 68 40.56 -11.65 29.07
CA GLY A 68 40.47 -13.05 29.51
C GLY A 68 40.39 -13.30 31.02
N SER A 69 40.28 -14.59 31.38
CA SER A 69 40.97 -15.27 32.50
C SER A 69 40.88 -16.80 32.26
N GLY A 70 42.02 -17.51 32.38
CA GLY A 70 42.30 -18.87 31.85
C GLY A 70 41.55 -20.06 32.47
N ASP A 71 41.82 -21.32 32.12
CA ASP A 71 42.67 -21.97 31.11
C ASP A 71 41.95 -23.22 30.51
N CYS A 72 41.50 -23.12 29.25
CA CYS A 72 40.95 -24.25 28.48
C CYS A 72 42.05 -25.04 27.73
N SER A 73 42.90 -25.69 28.52
CA SER A 73 44.27 -26.09 28.17
C SER A 73 44.43 -26.89 26.86
N SER A 74 44.90 -26.19 25.82
CA SER A 74 45.63 -26.63 24.61
C SER A 74 44.87 -27.13 23.37
N ILE A 75 43.59 -27.50 23.48
CA ILE A 75 42.78 -27.87 22.31
C ILE A 75 41.46 -27.12 22.37
N ASP A 76 41.23 -26.27 21.36
CA ASP A 76 39.92 -25.68 21.10
C ASP A 76 38.96 -26.80 20.63
N PRO A 77 37.72 -26.84 21.13
CA PRO A 77 36.73 -27.77 20.64
C PRO A 77 36.44 -27.47 19.16
N PRO A 78 36.01 -28.47 18.39
CA PRO A 78 35.47 -28.19 17.07
C PRO A 78 34.30 -27.19 17.18
N PRO A 79 34.06 -26.35 16.16
CA PRO A 79 32.90 -25.49 16.16
C PRO A 79 31.62 -26.34 16.33
N PRO A 80 30.61 -25.82 17.04
CA PRO A 80 29.34 -26.51 17.17
C PRO A 80 28.70 -26.72 15.80
N ASN A 81 27.78 -27.68 15.72
CA ASN A 81 27.03 -28.01 14.51
C ASN A 81 25.84 -27.06 14.24
N THR A 82 25.87 -25.89 14.87
CA THR A 82 24.85 -24.84 14.80
C THR A 82 25.56 -23.51 15.02
N ASP A 83 25.24 -22.52 14.22
CA ASP A 83 25.65 -21.12 14.35
C ASP A 83 25.10 -20.51 15.64
N CYS A 84 24.01 -21.10 16.15
CA CYS A 84 23.29 -20.65 17.33
C CYS A 84 23.83 -21.18 18.66
N ALA A 85 25.03 -21.75 18.66
CA ALA A 85 25.76 -22.09 19.86
C ALA A 85 27.23 -21.68 19.77
N TYR A 86 27.89 -21.59 20.91
CA TYR A 86 29.32 -21.36 20.99
C TYR A 86 29.90 -22.03 22.24
N TYR A 87 31.18 -22.36 22.18
CA TYR A 87 31.91 -22.84 23.36
C TYR A 87 32.49 -21.67 24.14
N ALA A 88 32.19 -21.60 25.44
CA ALA A 88 32.79 -20.66 26.37
C ALA A 88 33.70 -21.41 27.36
N CYS A 89 34.80 -20.77 27.74
CA CYS A 89 35.69 -21.27 28.79
C CYS A 89 35.19 -20.78 30.15
N ILE A 90 34.68 -21.68 30.99
CA ILE A 90 34.17 -21.35 32.33
C ILE A 90 34.75 -22.34 33.32
N GLN A 91 35.52 -21.85 34.30
CA GLN A 91 36.17 -22.67 35.36
C GLN A 91 37.00 -23.84 34.79
N ASP A 92 37.91 -23.58 33.85
CA ASP A 92 38.77 -24.58 33.18
C ASP A 92 38.03 -25.69 32.41
N SER A 93 36.74 -25.50 32.11
CA SER A 93 35.95 -26.42 31.29
C SER A 93 35.33 -25.70 30.10
N TRP A 94 35.39 -26.35 28.94
CA TRP A 94 34.55 -25.98 27.81
C TRP A 94 33.09 -26.25 28.16
N GLN A 95 32.25 -25.24 27.98
CA GLN A 95 30.81 -25.31 28.15
C GLN A 95 30.15 -24.87 26.83
N LEU A 96 29.12 -25.58 26.39
CA LEU A 96 28.32 -25.19 25.21
C LEU A 96 27.23 -24.23 25.67
N LEU A 97 27.27 -23.00 25.16
CA LEU A 97 26.29 -21.95 25.44
C LEU A 97 25.52 -21.63 24.16
N THR A 98 24.29 -21.14 24.31
CA THR A 98 23.46 -20.72 23.19
C THR A 98 23.69 -19.25 22.86
N GLN A 99 23.53 -18.92 21.58
CA GLN A 99 23.54 -17.55 21.11
C GLN A 99 22.21 -16.85 21.46
N PRO A 100 22.21 -15.53 21.69
CA PRO A 100 20.99 -14.75 21.91
C PRO A 100 20.11 -14.67 20.65
N THR A 101 18.87 -14.22 20.81
CA THR A 101 17.88 -14.20 19.71
C THR A 101 18.16 -13.21 18.58
N THR A 102 19.14 -12.31 18.78
CA THR A 102 19.59 -11.31 17.80
C THR A 102 20.75 -11.80 16.94
N THR A 103 21.26 -13.01 17.21
CA THR A 103 22.32 -13.60 16.41
C THR A 103 21.74 -14.13 15.10
N VAL A 104 22.38 -13.74 13.99
CA VAL A 104 22.06 -14.21 12.64
C VAL A 104 22.70 -15.59 12.42
N CYS A 105 21.99 -16.47 11.70
CA CYS A 105 22.43 -17.80 11.32
C CYS A 105 21.95 -18.12 9.90
N ASP A 106 22.55 -19.10 9.22
CA ASP A 106 22.18 -19.48 7.83
C ASP A 106 21.90 -20.98 7.64
N GLU A 107 21.55 -21.67 8.72
CA GLU A 107 21.32 -23.11 8.74
C GLU A 107 19.84 -23.46 8.67
N ASN A 108 19.51 -24.61 8.07
CA ASN A 108 18.14 -25.14 7.98
C ASN A 108 17.09 -24.17 7.39
N GLY A 109 17.53 -23.17 6.62
CA GLY A 109 16.64 -22.13 6.07
C GLY A 109 16.16 -21.11 7.10
N GLY A 110 16.78 -21.07 8.28
CA GLY A 110 16.62 -20.02 9.28
C GLY A 110 17.47 -18.78 8.96
N ALA A 111 17.23 -17.74 9.75
CA ALA A 111 17.93 -16.46 9.68
C ALA A 111 18.39 -15.96 11.06
N TYR A 112 17.72 -16.40 12.14
CA TYR A 112 17.98 -15.94 13.50
C TYR A 112 17.99 -17.09 14.49
N CYS A 113 18.79 -16.95 15.55
CA CYS A 113 18.81 -17.91 16.65
C CYS A 113 17.59 -17.74 17.57
N ASP A 114 17.06 -18.83 18.11
CA ASP A 114 15.91 -18.82 19.04
C ASP A 114 16.30 -18.69 20.54
N GLY A 115 17.59 -18.62 20.85
CA GLY A 115 18.09 -18.65 22.23
C GLY A 115 18.19 -20.05 22.85
N ALA A 116 17.60 -21.06 22.21
CA ALA A 116 17.68 -22.47 22.58
C ALA A 116 18.72 -23.25 21.74
N GLY A 117 19.34 -22.58 20.76
CA GLY A 117 20.40 -23.14 19.93
C GLY A 117 19.93 -23.59 18.54
N ASN A 118 18.69 -23.26 18.17
CA ASN A 118 18.16 -23.54 16.83
C ASN A 118 18.24 -22.29 15.96
N CYS A 119 18.59 -22.49 14.69
CA CYS A 119 18.45 -21.49 13.65
C CYS A 119 17.03 -21.55 13.08
N VAL A 120 16.28 -20.46 13.24
CA VAL A 120 14.87 -20.36 12.86
C VAL A 120 14.62 -19.15 11.96
N GLN A 121 13.48 -19.08 11.26
CA GLN A 121 13.25 -18.00 10.29
C GLN A 121 13.02 -16.65 10.95
N CYS A 122 12.35 -16.65 12.11
CA CYS A 122 12.01 -15.44 12.84
C CYS A 122 11.93 -15.75 14.34
N THR A 123 12.11 -14.73 15.16
CA THR A 123 11.85 -14.79 16.62
C THR A 123 10.95 -13.66 17.10
N MET A 124 10.60 -12.75 16.18
CA MET A 124 9.63 -11.66 16.32
C MET A 124 9.13 -11.28 14.93
N ASP A 125 8.00 -10.60 14.85
CA ASP A 125 7.34 -10.26 13.57
C ASP A 125 8.23 -9.39 12.66
N GLU A 126 9.05 -8.51 13.24
CA GLU A 126 9.98 -7.65 12.47
C GLU A 126 11.08 -8.43 11.73
N HIS A 127 11.32 -9.70 12.10
CA HIS A 127 12.24 -10.56 11.36
C HIS A 127 11.65 -11.05 10.03
N CYS A 128 10.34 -10.92 9.85
CA CYS A 128 9.65 -11.25 8.61
C CYS A 128 9.57 -10.03 7.70
N LEU A 129 9.60 -10.28 6.39
CA LEU A 129 9.49 -9.22 5.40
C LEU A 129 8.02 -8.78 5.26
N GLY A 130 7.80 -7.47 5.31
CA GLY A 130 6.46 -6.88 5.26
C GLY A 130 5.70 -7.09 6.58
N ASP A 131 4.38 -7.13 6.51
CA ASP A 131 3.51 -7.27 7.69
C ASP A 131 3.15 -8.74 8.01
N SER A 132 4.05 -9.68 7.70
CA SER A 132 3.84 -11.12 7.98
C SER A 132 4.19 -11.45 9.45
N PRO A 133 3.31 -12.13 10.20
CA PRO A 133 3.61 -12.51 11.58
C PRO A 133 4.64 -13.65 11.67
N CYS A 134 5.37 -13.67 12.78
CA CYS A 134 6.22 -14.77 13.19
C CYS A 134 5.42 -15.77 14.03
N GLN A 135 5.01 -16.89 13.44
CA GLN A 135 4.26 -17.95 14.11
C GLN A 135 5.05 -19.24 14.09
N ASP A 136 5.21 -19.88 15.26
CA ASP A 136 6.00 -21.11 15.43
C ASP A 136 7.41 -21.02 14.81
N PHE A 137 8.04 -19.84 14.96
CA PHE A 137 9.35 -19.48 14.39
C PHE A 137 9.45 -19.52 12.86
N GLN A 138 8.30 -19.41 12.17
CA GLN A 138 8.19 -19.28 10.72
C GLN A 138 7.46 -17.99 10.34
N CYS A 139 7.86 -17.39 9.22
CA CYS A 139 7.13 -16.25 8.66
C CYS A 139 5.93 -16.79 7.89
N VAL A 140 4.73 -16.51 8.41
CA VAL A 140 3.47 -16.93 7.79
C VAL A 140 2.87 -15.73 7.07
N ALA A 141 2.29 -15.96 5.89
CA ALA A 141 1.60 -14.88 5.19
C ALA A 141 0.41 -14.39 6.02
N ALA A 142 0.29 -13.07 6.15
CA ALA A 142 -0.87 -12.40 6.73
C ALA A 142 -2.18 -12.90 6.11
N SER A 143 -3.22 -13.05 6.92
CA SER A 143 -4.53 -13.57 6.50
C SER A 143 -5.66 -12.85 7.21
N CYS A 144 -6.73 -12.52 6.48
CA CYS A 144 -7.92 -11.84 7.01
C CYS A 144 -8.81 -12.70 7.93
N GLU A 145 -8.27 -13.76 8.52
CA GLU A 145 -9.00 -14.72 9.37
C GLU A 145 -8.06 -15.37 10.42
N ASP A 146 -6.89 -14.77 10.67
CA ASP A 146 -5.85 -15.31 11.57
C ASP A 146 -5.92 -14.74 13.00
N GLY A 147 -6.79 -13.77 13.24
CA GLY A 147 -7.03 -13.17 14.55
C GLY A 147 -6.01 -12.11 14.94
N LEU A 148 -5.17 -11.64 14.02
CA LEU A 148 -4.13 -10.66 14.26
C LEU A 148 -4.28 -9.47 13.30
N PRO A 149 -4.23 -8.20 13.76
CA PRO A 149 -4.25 -7.02 12.89
C PRO A 149 -2.90 -6.87 12.18
N ASN A 150 -2.70 -7.58 11.08
CA ASN A 150 -1.44 -7.67 10.34
C ASN A 150 -1.67 -7.44 8.84
N GLY A 151 -0.67 -7.63 7.98
CA GLY A 151 -0.91 -7.60 6.53
C GLY A 151 -1.34 -6.27 5.90
N GLY A 152 -1.41 -5.17 6.65
CA GLY A 152 -2.01 -3.91 6.22
C GLY A 152 -3.49 -3.73 6.60
N GLU A 153 -4.01 -4.61 7.45
CA GLU A 153 -5.32 -4.46 8.10
C GLU A 153 -5.38 -3.24 9.01
N THR A 154 -6.58 -2.69 9.17
CA THR A 154 -6.83 -1.55 10.05
C THR A 154 -7.59 -1.93 11.31
N GLY A 155 -8.31 -3.05 11.29
CA GLY A 155 -8.85 -3.74 12.46
C GLY A 155 -8.33 -5.19 12.50
N THR A 156 -8.75 -5.99 13.48
CA THR A 156 -8.36 -7.41 13.50
C THR A 156 -9.14 -8.15 12.41
N ASP A 157 -8.44 -8.81 11.47
CA ASP A 157 -9.06 -9.57 10.37
C ASP A 157 -9.92 -8.72 9.40
N CYS A 158 -9.69 -7.40 9.34
CA CYS A 158 -10.50 -6.49 8.52
C CYS A 158 -9.80 -5.17 8.14
N GLY A 159 -10.34 -4.51 7.11
CA GLY A 159 -9.84 -3.24 6.58
C GLY A 159 -8.63 -3.39 5.66
N GLY A 160 -8.26 -2.32 4.96
CA GLY A 160 -7.14 -2.31 4.02
C GLY A 160 -7.30 -3.36 2.90
N PRO A 161 -6.41 -4.38 2.81
CA PRO A 161 -6.50 -5.44 1.81
C PRO A 161 -7.64 -6.43 2.07
N CYS A 162 -8.23 -6.42 3.27
CA CYS A 162 -9.29 -7.31 3.69
C CYS A 162 -10.68 -6.72 3.47
N GLY A 163 -11.71 -7.49 3.83
CA GLY A 163 -13.09 -6.97 3.82
C GLY A 163 -13.24 -5.80 4.79
N GLY A 164 -14.19 -4.91 4.53
CA GLY A 164 -14.42 -3.76 5.42
C GLY A 164 -14.69 -4.18 6.86
N CYS A 165 -14.23 -3.36 7.79
CA CYS A 165 -14.38 -3.53 9.22
C CYS A 165 -15.78 -3.13 9.71
N PRO A 166 -16.32 -3.82 10.73
CA PRO A 166 -17.53 -3.40 11.42
C PRO A 166 -17.29 -2.11 12.24
N ASN A 167 -18.38 -1.47 12.65
CA ASN A 167 -18.30 -0.27 13.49
C ASN A 167 -17.55 -0.54 14.81
N GLY A 168 -16.66 0.37 15.18
CA GLY A 168 -15.82 0.31 16.38
C GLY A 168 -14.42 -0.24 16.15
N GLU A 169 -14.16 -0.88 15.01
CA GLU A 169 -12.82 -1.33 14.62
C GLU A 169 -12.01 -0.19 13.99
N GLY A 170 -10.68 -0.37 13.91
CA GLY A 170 -9.79 0.63 13.36
C GLY A 170 -9.92 0.82 11.85
N CYS A 171 -9.70 2.04 11.37
CA CYS A 171 -9.69 2.40 9.95
C CYS A 171 -8.69 3.52 9.66
N ASN A 172 -8.17 3.55 8.43
CA ASN A 172 -7.34 4.66 7.93
C ASN A 172 -8.07 5.47 6.84
N SER A 173 -9.08 4.86 6.22
CA SER A 173 -9.86 5.40 5.13
C SER A 173 -11.30 4.90 5.20
N ASP A 174 -12.23 5.63 4.55
CA ASP A 174 -13.64 5.25 4.52
C ASP A 174 -13.87 3.84 3.95
N SER A 175 -13.07 3.44 2.95
CA SER A 175 -13.15 2.10 2.35
C SER A 175 -12.76 0.96 3.28
N ASP A 176 -12.07 1.25 4.38
CA ASP A 176 -11.72 0.23 5.38
C ASP A 176 -12.94 -0.19 6.19
N CYS A 177 -14.06 0.54 6.12
CA CYS A 177 -15.26 0.28 6.90
C CYS A 177 -16.38 -0.31 6.06
N LEU A 178 -17.15 -1.25 6.62
CA LEU A 178 -18.40 -1.72 6.00
C LEU A 178 -19.40 -0.58 5.78
N SER A 179 -19.37 0.41 6.67
CA SER A 179 -20.20 1.60 6.59
C SER A 179 -19.74 2.60 5.53
N TRP A 180 -18.56 2.44 4.94
CA TRP A 180 -17.92 3.46 4.11
C TRP A 180 -17.75 4.81 4.82
N PHE A 181 -17.54 4.80 6.14
CA PHE A 181 -17.30 5.99 6.94
C PHE A 181 -16.32 5.69 8.08
N CYS A 182 -15.17 6.35 8.03
CA CYS A 182 -14.13 6.29 9.06
C CYS A 182 -14.15 7.59 9.89
N ASP A 183 -14.58 7.50 11.15
CA ASP A 183 -14.62 8.64 12.08
C ASP A 183 -13.45 8.57 13.05
N GLY A 184 -12.43 9.41 12.81
CA GLY A 184 -11.30 9.57 13.74
C GLY A 184 -10.59 8.25 14.05
N GLU A 185 -10.20 7.50 13.00
CA GLU A 185 -9.50 6.21 13.08
C GLU A 185 -10.36 5.04 13.57
N SER A 186 -11.68 5.21 13.69
CA SER A 186 -12.61 4.11 13.98
C SER A 186 -13.80 4.09 13.03
N CYS A 187 -14.17 2.90 12.59
CA CYS A 187 -15.35 2.72 11.75
C CYS A 187 -16.60 3.11 12.52
N ALA A 188 -17.44 3.91 11.89
CA ALA A 188 -18.69 4.35 12.47
C ALA A 188 -19.82 4.28 11.46
N GLY A 189 -21.05 4.17 11.94
CA GLY A 189 -22.22 4.41 11.10
C GLY A 189 -22.33 5.90 10.82
N CYS A 190 -22.66 6.26 9.59
CA CYS A 190 -22.95 7.64 9.24
C CYS A 190 -24.21 8.14 9.98
N ALA A 191 -24.14 9.35 10.50
CA ALA A 191 -25.22 10.06 11.19
C ALA A 191 -25.85 11.15 10.32
N SER A 192 -25.14 11.55 9.25
CA SER A 192 -25.56 12.58 8.31
C SER A 192 -25.00 12.33 6.91
N HIS A 193 -25.54 13.01 5.90
CA HIS A 193 -25.02 12.92 4.53
C HIS A 193 -23.62 13.49 4.35
N SER A 194 -23.19 14.43 5.20
CA SER A 194 -21.85 15.01 5.12
C SER A 194 -20.77 14.06 5.63
N ASP A 195 -21.15 12.97 6.29
CA ASP A 195 -20.23 11.96 6.79
C ASP A 195 -19.74 11.06 5.65
N CYS A 196 -20.47 10.99 4.53
CA CYS A 196 -20.14 10.12 3.43
C CYS A 196 -19.10 10.72 2.46
N PRO A 197 -18.28 9.87 1.81
CA PRO A 197 -17.29 10.33 0.83
C PRO A 197 -17.97 11.11 -0.29
N ASN A 198 -17.50 12.30 -0.64
CA ASN A 198 -18.06 13.11 -1.73
C ASN A 198 -19.60 13.19 -1.70
N SER A 199 -20.14 14.09 -0.89
CA SER A 199 -21.59 14.25 -0.63
C SER A 199 -22.47 14.49 -1.87
N ASP A 200 -21.88 14.74 -3.04
CA ASP A 200 -22.57 14.83 -4.33
C ASP A 200 -22.92 13.45 -4.90
N ASP A 201 -22.10 12.43 -4.68
CA ASP A 201 -22.23 11.08 -5.25
C ASP A 201 -22.66 10.03 -4.22
N TRP A 202 -22.45 10.27 -2.92
CA TRP A 202 -22.81 9.34 -1.85
C TRP A 202 -23.89 9.91 -0.93
N TYR A 203 -24.66 9.01 -0.33
CA TYR A 203 -25.69 9.35 0.63
C TYR A 203 -25.64 8.40 1.83
N CYS A 204 -26.03 8.91 3.00
CA CYS A 204 -26.14 8.09 4.20
C CYS A 204 -27.53 7.45 4.30
N ALA A 205 -27.59 6.12 4.46
CA ALA A 205 -28.85 5.38 4.63
C ALA A 205 -29.38 5.45 6.07
N LEU A 206 -29.84 6.63 6.49
CA LEU A 206 -30.25 6.94 7.86
C LEU A 206 -31.45 6.12 8.39
N ASN A 207 -32.29 5.55 7.51
CA ASN A 207 -33.40 4.67 7.90
C ASN A 207 -33.11 3.19 7.61
N GLY A 208 -31.84 2.84 7.43
CA GLY A 208 -31.39 1.49 7.13
C GLY A 208 -30.21 1.10 8.02
N ASP A 209 -29.10 0.79 7.36
CA ASP A 209 -27.87 0.26 7.93
C ASP A 209 -26.89 1.34 8.43
N ASN A 210 -27.24 2.63 8.33
CA ASN A 210 -26.36 3.74 8.68
C ASN A 210 -24.99 3.65 7.96
N ALA A 211 -25.00 3.15 6.72
CA ALA A 211 -23.82 3.15 5.86
C ALA A 211 -23.97 4.17 4.73
N CYS A 212 -22.83 4.53 4.16
CA CYS A 212 -22.72 5.35 2.96
C CYS A 212 -22.90 4.47 1.73
N HIS A 213 -23.81 4.90 0.87
CA HIS A 213 -24.14 4.22 -0.38
C HIS A 213 -23.97 5.19 -1.54
N LEU A 214 -23.57 4.67 -2.71
CA LEU A 214 -23.58 5.46 -3.95
C LEU A 214 -25.01 5.81 -4.32
N LYS A 215 -25.23 7.08 -4.64
CA LYS A 215 -26.48 7.54 -5.22
C LYS A 215 -26.70 6.87 -6.56
N LYS A 216 -27.95 6.55 -6.87
CA LYS A 216 -28.33 6.15 -8.22
C LYS A 216 -28.02 7.31 -9.17
N GLY A 217 -27.18 7.03 -10.16
CA GLY A 217 -26.61 8.04 -11.06
C GLY A 217 -27.65 8.91 -11.80
N LEU A 218 -27.16 9.89 -12.56
CA LEU A 218 -27.89 11.03 -13.14
C LEU A 218 -29.20 10.72 -13.93
N PHE A 219 -29.50 9.46 -14.26
CA PHE A 219 -30.71 9.05 -14.99
C PHE A 219 -31.55 7.96 -14.32
N ALA A 220 -31.19 7.57 -13.09
CA ALA A 220 -31.98 6.61 -12.33
C ALA A 220 -33.10 7.34 -11.59
N GLY A 221 -34.34 7.04 -11.96
CA GLY A 221 -35.51 7.56 -11.25
C GLY A 221 -35.57 7.06 -9.81
N CYS A 222 -36.06 7.90 -8.91
CA CYS A 222 -36.40 7.51 -7.55
C CYS A 222 -37.59 6.54 -7.57
N ASN A 223 -37.56 5.48 -6.76
CA ASN A 223 -38.67 4.52 -6.64
C ASN A 223 -39.77 4.99 -5.67
N ASN A 224 -39.45 5.91 -4.76
CA ASN A 224 -40.37 6.46 -3.76
C ASN A 224 -39.86 7.81 -3.22
N ASP A 225 -40.73 8.51 -2.48
CA ASP A 225 -40.43 9.80 -1.84
C ASP A 225 -39.25 9.75 -0.88
N TYR A 226 -39.03 8.60 -0.25
CA TYR A 226 -37.92 8.42 0.66
C TYR A 226 -36.59 8.49 -0.09
N GLU A 227 -36.43 7.78 -1.21
CA GLU A 227 -35.22 7.84 -2.04
C GLU A 227 -34.93 9.26 -2.56
N CYS A 228 -35.98 10.02 -2.85
CA CYS A 228 -35.86 11.42 -3.24
C CYS A 228 -35.38 12.32 -2.08
N GLN A 229 -36.04 12.23 -0.92
CA GLN A 229 -35.71 13.05 0.24
C GLN A 229 -34.36 12.67 0.85
N SER A 230 -33.97 11.40 0.72
CA SER A 230 -32.70 10.87 1.19
C SER A 230 -31.56 11.04 0.18
N GLY A 231 -31.77 11.75 -0.94
CA GLY A 231 -30.72 12.00 -1.93
C GLY A 231 -30.20 10.76 -2.67
N ASN A 232 -30.90 9.62 -2.63
CA ASN A 232 -30.48 8.35 -3.24
C ASN A 232 -30.54 8.37 -4.78
N CYS A 233 -31.04 9.43 -5.41
CA CYS A 233 -31.18 9.56 -6.86
C CYS A 233 -30.77 10.98 -7.31
N GLY A 234 -30.11 11.08 -8.46
CA GLY A 234 -29.45 12.30 -8.94
C GLY A 234 -30.37 13.52 -9.17
N TRP A 235 -29.79 14.72 -8.98
CA TRP A 235 -30.42 16.05 -9.01
C TRP A 235 -30.94 16.54 -10.39
N LEU A 236 -31.30 15.66 -11.33
CA LEU A 236 -32.13 16.10 -12.46
C LEU A 236 -33.58 16.24 -11.96
N SER A 237 -33.77 17.36 -11.27
CA SER A 237 -35.00 18.08 -10.95
C SER A 237 -36.31 17.42 -11.45
N HIS A 238 -37.19 17.06 -10.51
CA HIS A 238 -38.65 16.87 -10.68
C HIS A 238 -39.26 15.47 -10.91
N LEU A 239 -38.66 14.36 -10.47
CA LEU A 239 -39.39 13.08 -10.43
C LEU A 239 -39.43 12.44 -9.04
N CYS A 240 -39.71 13.27 -8.04
CA CYS A 240 -40.26 12.81 -6.76
C CYS A 240 -41.76 13.09 -6.87
N TYR A 241 -42.54 12.03 -7.04
CA TYR A 241 -43.95 12.09 -7.46
C TYR A 241 -44.89 11.91 -6.28
#